data_AF-A0ABD1ZNP0-F1
#
_entry.id   AF-A0ABD1ZNP0-F1
#
_cell.length_a   1.000
_cell.length_b   1.000
_cell.length_c   1.000
_cell.angle_alpha   90.00
_cell.angle_beta   90.00
_cell.angle_gamma   90.00
#
_symmetry.space_group_name_H-M   'P 1'
#
loop_
_entity.id
_entity.type
_entity.pdbx_description
1 polymer ?
#
loop_
_entity_poly.entity_id
_entity_poly.type
_entity_poly.pdbx_seq_one_letter_code
_entity_poly.pdbx_strand_id
1 'polypeptide(L)'
;MLLRYALVMTAGTLHSICMWTIHNSPGLGFISRLAVSGTRGCPTYGDQLQAQYSTSLGSTYYLGHEKYLPLDHPLRIGCTVSIPRPMTMIDYCVLEARIQAGEIPRALLELNRVPILLELPYWDSLLIQHLGDAMHQEGNVVKNLIQHIWGKVESIKHKHACVEFDMHAHAWPFTRSNGVEAIPTAEWVLSSHDKRLFCERIQQIKCPTGYASNIRIAFTHEDKGAYLHLLEGPNSLANSFSAGGGFVWVSPYPLDVFCGAVSEVLEGLRETTRQDGRLYC
;
A
#
# COMPACT_ATOMS: atom_id res chain seq x y z
N MET A 1 -3.47 -12.64 9.42
CA MET A 1 -4.21 -13.58 8.54
C MET A 1 -5.51 -13.91 9.22
N LEU A 2 -6.64 -13.66 8.56
CA LEU A 2 -7.97 -14.03 9.02
C LEU A 2 -8.51 -15.14 8.13
N LEU A 3 -9.13 -16.15 8.74
CA LEU A 3 -9.85 -17.21 8.03
C LEU A 3 -11.35 -16.92 8.11
N ARG A 4 -12.03 -17.00 6.97
CA ARG A 4 -13.49 -17.03 6.93
C ARG A 4 -13.92 -18.47 6.71
N TYR A 5 -14.82 -18.94 7.56
CA TYR A 5 -15.32 -20.31 7.51
C TYR A 5 -16.84 -20.32 7.62
N ALA A 6 -17.46 -21.29 6.93
CA ALA A 6 -18.84 -21.68 7.11
C ALA A 6 -18.89 -22.93 7.98
N LEU A 7 -19.93 -23.03 8.80
CA LEU A 7 -20.23 -24.23 9.57
C LEU A 7 -21.41 -24.94 8.91
N VAL A 8 -21.23 -26.22 8.59
CA VAL A 8 -22.23 -27.04 7.90
C VAL A 8 -22.50 -28.30 8.71
N MET A 9 -23.76 -28.53 9.06
CA MET A 9 -24.20 -29.75 9.72
C MET A 9 -24.64 -30.78 8.68
N THR A 10 -24.06 -31.98 8.73
CA THR A 10 -24.52 -33.13 7.92
C THR A 10 -24.60 -34.37 8.79
N ALA A 11 -25.74 -35.08 8.76
CA ALA A 11 -25.99 -36.30 9.53
C ALA A 11 -25.63 -36.24 11.03
N GLY A 12 -25.81 -35.06 11.67
CA GLY A 12 -25.48 -34.86 13.09
C GLY A 12 -24.02 -34.54 13.38
N THR A 13 -23.17 -34.42 12.37
CA THR A 13 -21.77 -33.98 12.49
C THR A 13 -21.60 -32.54 12.00
N LEU A 14 -20.91 -31.71 12.79
CA LEU A 14 -20.54 -30.35 12.44
C LEU A 14 -19.24 -30.34 11.65
N HIS A 15 -19.30 -29.81 10.42
CA HIS A 15 -18.16 -29.59 9.56
C HIS A 15 -17.84 -28.10 9.48
N SER A 16 -16.56 -27.76 9.39
CA SER A 16 -16.11 -26.41 9.05
C SER A 16 -15.52 -26.40 7.65
N ILE A 17 -15.91 -25.40 6.86
CA ILE A 17 -15.42 -25.18 5.51
C ILE A 17 -14.75 -23.82 5.49
N CYS A 18 -13.45 -23.76 5.18
CA CYS A 18 -12.76 -22.50 4.97
C CYS A 18 -13.15 -21.93 3.61
N MET A 19 -13.80 -20.77 3.58
CA MET A 19 -14.29 -20.16 2.35
C MET A 19 -13.23 -19.30 1.66
N TRP A 20 -12.50 -18.48 2.43
CA TRP A 20 -11.39 -17.66 1.92
C TRP A 20 -10.51 -17.19 3.08
N THR A 21 -9.34 -16.69 2.73
CA THR A 21 -8.38 -16.06 3.63
C THR A 21 -8.26 -14.57 3.36
N ILE A 22 -8.01 -13.78 4.40
CA ILE A 22 -7.66 -12.35 4.29
C ILE A 22 -6.27 -12.15 4.88
N HIS A 23 -5.36 -11.57 4.10
CA HIS A 23 -3.97 -11.42 4.52
C HIS A 23 -3.27 -10.23 3.86
N ASN A 24 -2.26 -9.71 4.54
CA ASN A 24 -1.27 -8.82 3.97
C ASN A 24 -0.25 -9.59 3.12
N SER A 25 0.72 -8.91 2.50
CA SER A 25 1.70 -9.55 1.61
C SER A 25 2.48 -10.70 2.25
N PRO A 26 3.04 -10.59 3.48
CA PRO A 26 3.69 -11.73 4.13
C PRO A 26 2.77 -12.94 4.35
N GLY A 27 1.51 -12.71 4.70
CA GLY A 27 0.54 -13.79 4.81
C GLY A 27 0.20 -14.44 3.46
N LEU A 28 0.19 -13.68 2.36
CA LEU A 28 0.07 -14.23 1.01
C LEU A 28 1.26 -15.15 0.70
N GLY A 29 2.48 -14.72 1.02
CA GLY A 29 3.70 -15.52 0.80
C GLY A 29 3.66 -16.83 1.59
N PHE A 30 3.10 -16.81 2.80
CA PHE A 30 2.90 -18.02 3.58
C PHE A 30 1.93 -19.01 2.92
N ILE A 31 0.77 -18.55 2.43
CA ILE A 31 -0.24 -19.47 1.87
C ILE A 31 0.06 -19.88 0.42
N SER A 32 0.59 -18.96 -0.39
CA SER A 32 0.98 -19.24 -1.76
C SER A 32 2.38 -19.84 -1.86
N ARG A 33 3.19 -19.83 -0.81
CA ARG A 33 4.61 -20.20 -0.86
C ARG A 33 5.44 -19.35 -1.82
N LEU A 34 4.89 -18.32 -2.45
CA LEU A 34 5.59 -17.49 -3.45
C LEU A 34 6.34 -16.35 -2.79
N ALA A 35 7.35 -15.86 -3.51
CA ALA A 35 8.00 -14.59 -3.21
C ALA A 35 6.99 -13.45 -3.10
N VAL A 36 6.99 -12.77 -1.94
CA VAL A 36 6.20 -11.56 -1.66
C VAL A 36 7.08 -10.39 -1.24
N SER A 37 8.40 -10.56 -1.37
CA SER A 37 9.42 -9.54 -1.13
C SER A 37 10.56 -9.63 -2.14
N GLY A 38 11.45 -8.63 -2.12
CA GLY A 38 12.60 -8.55 -3.02
C GLY A 38 12.18 -8.32 -4.47
N THR A 39 13.03 -8.72 -5.42
CA THR A 39 12.81 -8.42 -6.85
C THR A 39 11.60 -9.11 -7.48
N ARG A 40 11.01 -10.09 -6.79
CA ARG A 40 9.86 -10.88 -7.26
C ARG A 40 8.70 -10.79 -6.28
N GLY A 41 8.62 -9.69 -5.53
CA GLY A 41 7.65 -9.54 -4.44
C GLY A 41 6.18 -9.43 -4.86
N CYS A 42 5.87 -9.60 -6.15
CA CYS A 42 4.52 -9.71 -6.64
C CYS A 42 4.30 -11.08 -7.28
N PRO A 43 3.53 -11.98 -6.65
CA PRO A 43 3.16 -13.27 -7.20
C PRO A 43 2.53 -13.21 -8.60
N THR A 44 1.80 -12.14 -8.91
CA THR A 44 1.14 -11.96 -10.22
C THR A 44 2.13 -11.63 -11.33
N TYR A 45 3.09 -10.74 -11.06
CA TYR A 45 4.04 -10.30 -12.07
C TYR A 45 5.27 -11.21 -12.12
N GLY A 46 5.64 -11.85 -11.02
CA GLY A 46 6.84 -12.67 -10.92
C GLY A 46 8.06 -11.91 -11.43
N ASP A 47 8.71 -12.45 -12.47
CA ASP A 47 9.88 -11.84 -13.11
C ASP A 47 9.55 -10.62 -13.99
N GLN A 48 8.27 -10.40 -14.33
CA GLN A 48 7.81 -9.21 -15.05
C GLN A 48 7.65 -8.00 -14.12
N LEU A 49 7.85 -8.18 -12.81
CA LEU A 49 7.81 -7.08 -11.85
C LEU A 49 9.05 -6.21 -12.08
N GLN A 50 8.82 -4.94 -12.40
CA GLN A 50 9.91 -3.97 -12.47
C GLN A 50 10.33 -3.64 -11.04
N ALA A 51 11.36 -4.31 -10.56
CA ALA A 51 11.89 -4.12 -9.23
C ALA A 51 13.37 -3.73 -9.30
N GLN A 52 13.76 -2.73 -8.52
CA GLN A 52 15.14 -2.26 -8.46
C GLN A 52 15.55 -2.05 -7.00
N TYR A 53 16.77 -2.48 -6.65
CA TYR A 53 17.30 -2.32 -5.30
C TYR A 53 18.00 -0.96 -5.17
N SER A 54 17.62 -0.18 -4.15
CA SER A 54 18.34 1.05 -3.79
C SER A 54 19.46 0.70 -2.81
N THR A 55 20.70 1.03 -3.17
CA THR A 55 21.85 0.91 -2.27
C THR A 55 21.81 1.94 -1.16
N SER A 56 21.32 3.15 -1.45
CA SER A 56 21.19 4.23 -0.48
C SER A 56 20.20 3.90 0.64
N LEU A 57 19.07 3.27 0.30
CA LEU A 57 18.00 2.95 1.25
C LEU A 57 18.06 1.51 1.77
N GLY A 58 18.84 0.64 1.14
CA GLY A 58 18.95 -0.77 1.54
C GLY A 58 17.63 -1.54 1.35
N SER A 59 16.83 -1.15 0.36
CA SER A 59 15.48 -1.69 0.12
C SER A 59 15.20 -1.86 -1.36
N THR A 60 14.27 -2.77 -1.68
CA THR A 60 13.77 -2.97 -3.04
C THR A 60 12.57 -2.06 -3.30
N TYR A 61 12.59 -1.39 -4.44
CA TYR A 61 11.52 -0.53 -4.94
C TYR A 61 10.85 -1.17 -6.14
N TYR A 62 9.54 -1.02 -6.22
CA TYR A 62 8.72 -1.49 -7.34
C TYR A 62 8.37 -0.28 -8.20
N LEU A 63 8.71 -0.35 -9.48
CA LEU A 63 8.60 0.72 -10.47
C LEU A 63 7.56 0.35 -11.54
N GLY A 64 7.24 1.29 -12.42
CA GLY A 64 6.35 1.05 -13.55
C GLY A 64 4.87 0.97 -13.14
N HIS A 65 4.51 1.59 -12.01
CA HIS A 65 3.11 1.70 -11.56
C HIS A 65 2.35 2.81 -12.31
N GLU A 66 3.05 3.68 -13.03
CA GLU A 66 2.47 4.74 -13.86
C GLU A 66 1.55 4.18 -14.95
N LYS A 67 1.77 2.93 -15.38
CA LYS A 67 0.94 2.21 -16.34
C LYS A 67 -0.50 1.93 -15.87
N TYR A 68 -0.79 2.06 -14.58
CA TYR A 68 -2.14 1.89 -14.04
C TYR A 68 -2.93 3.19 -13.97
N LEU A 69 -2.29 4.35 -14.18
CA LEU A 69 -2.96 5.66 -14.20
C LEU A 69 -3.94 5.76 -15.39
N PRO A 70 -4.97 6.61 -15.36
CA PRO A 70 -5.84 6.84 -16.52
C PRO A 70 -5.07 7.15 -17.81
N LEU A 71 -5.63 6.81 -18.98
CA LEU A 71 -4.94 6.96 -20.29
C LEU A 71 -4.53 8.41 -20.59
N ASP A 72 -5.31 9.37 -20.09
CA ASP A 72 -5.12 10.80 -20.21
C ASP A 72 -4.29 11.41 -19.07
N HIS A 73 -3.82 10.60 -18.12
CA HIS A 73 -3.10 11.11 -16.95
C HIS A 73 -1.69 11.61 -17.32
N PRO A 74 -1.28 12.83 -16.93
CA PRO A 74 0.01 13.42 -17.33
C PRO A 74 1.25 12.61 -16.94
N LEU A 75 1.16 11.86 -15.84
CA LEU A 75 2.24 11.00 -15.35
C LEU A 75 2.23 9.58 -15.96
N ARG A 76 1.26 9.24 -16.82
CA ARG A 76 1.21 7.92 -17.45
C ARG A 76 2.29 7.83 -18.54
N ILE A 77 3.34 7.05 -18.26
CA ILE A 77 4.42 6.79 -19.20
C ILE A 77 4.16 5.44 -19.89
N GLY A 78 3.97 5.46 -21.21
CA GLY A 78 3.74 4.26 -22.03
C GLY A 78 2.26 3.92 -22.27
N CYS A 79 1.89 3.77 -23.54
CA CYS A 79 0.49 3.55 -23.96
C CYS A 79 0.09 2.07 -24.09
N THR A 80 1.02 1.12 -23.96
CA THR A 80 0.82 -0.26 -24.47
C THR A 80 1.35 -1.37 -23.57
N VAL A 81 1.55 -1.13 -22.27
CA VAL A 81 1.89 -2.24 -21.37
C VAL A 81 0.62 -3.01 -21.04
N SER A 82 0.50 -4.23 -21.58
CA SER A 82 -0.54 -5.18 -21.19
C SER A 82 -0.48 -5.34 -19.67
N ILE A 83 -1.52 -4.89 -18.98
CA ILE A 83 -1.68 -5.15 -17.54
C ILE A 83 -2.03 -6.64 -17.44
N PRO A 84 -1.14 -7.51 -16.94
CA PRO A 84 -1.50 -8.91 -16.74
C PRO A 84 -2.69 -8.97 -15.80
N ARG A 85 -3.63 -9.86 -16.12
CA ARG A 85 -4.75 -10.12 -15.24
C ARG A 85 -4.21 -10.58 -13.88
N PRO A 86 -4.87 -10.22 -12.77
CA PRO A 86 -4.53 -10.76 -11.46
C PRO A 86 -4.45 -12.29 -11.49
N MET A 87 -3.44 -12.84 -10.81
CA MET A 87 -3.26 -14.28 -10.71
C MET A 87 -4.40 -14.90 -9.90
N THR A 88 -5.05 -15.92 -10.46
CA THR A 88 -6.04 -16.76 -9.76
C THR A 88 -5.34 -17.95 -9.11
N MET A 89 -6.04 -18.70 -8.25
CA MET A 89 -5.46 -19.95 -7.71
C MET A 89 -5.18 -20.98 -8.81
N ILE A 90 -6.02 -21.04 -9.85
CA ILE A 90 -5.77 -21.95 -10.97
C ILE A 90 -4.41 -21.63 -11.60
N ASP A 91 -4.11 -20.34 -11.78
CA ASP A 91 -2.81 -19.90 -12.28
C ASP A 91 -1.67 -20.25 -11.32
N TYR A 92 -1.93 -20.17 -10.01
CA TYR A 92 -0.98 -20.60 -8.99
C TYR A 92 -0.70 -22.10 -9.07
N CYS A 93 -1.72 -22.95 -9.11
CA CYS A 93 -1.56 -24.41 -9.20
C CYS A 93 -0.80 -24.79 -10.47
N VAL A 94 -1.09 -24.12 -11.59
CA VAL A 94 -0.34 -24.28 -12.85
C VAL A 94 1.12 -23.85 -12.66
N LEU A 95 1.36 -22.68 -12.05
CA LEU A 95 2.72 -22.20 -11.79
C LEU A 95 3.51 -23.16 -10.88
N GLU A 96 2.89 -23.66 -9.81
CA GLU A 96 3.48 -24.62 -8.89
C GLU A 96 3.80 -25.94 -9.60
N ALA A 97 2.89 -26.46 -10.41
CA ALA A 97 3.12 -27.67 -11.20
C ALA A 97 4.31 -27.51 -12.15
N ARG A 98 4.44 -26.35 -12.80
CA ARG A 98 5.59 -26.02 -13.69
C ARG A 98 6.90 -25.91 -12.92
N ILE A 99 6.88 -25.38 -11.70
CA ILE A 99 8.05 -25.37 -10.81
C ILE A 99 8.43 -26.80 -10.40
N GLN A 100 7.46 -27.65 -10.05
CA GLN A 100 7.69 -29.05 -9.69
C GLN A 100 8.22 -29.88 -10.86
N ALA A 101 7.75 -29.59 -12.08
CA ALA A 101 8.25 -30.18 -13.33
C ALA A 101 9.64 -29.67 -13.75
N GLY A 102 10.17 -28.66 -13.06
CA GLY A 102 11.48 -28.07 -13.35
C GLY A 102 11.51 -27.11 -14.55
N GLU A 103 10.34 -26.70 -15.06
CA GLU A 103 10.24 -25.75 -16.18
C GLU A 103 10.60 -24.32 -15.77
N ILE A 104 10.38 -23.98 -14.49
CA ILE A 104 10.60 -22.65 -13.93
C ILE A 104 11.49 -22.77 -12.68
N PRO A 105 12.38 -21.80 -12.40
CA PRO A 105 13.24 -21.85 -11.22
C PRO A 105 12.46 -21.97 -9.91
N ARG A 106 12.86 -22.96 -9.09
CA ARG A 106 12.35 -23.14 -7.71
C ARG A 106 12.56 -21.93 -6.81
N ALA A 107 13.48 -21.02 -7.17
CA ALA A 107 13.73 -19.78 -6.45
C ALA A 107 12.46 -18.91 -6.27
N LEU A 108 11.41 -19.10 -7.06
CA LEU A 108 10.12 -18.40 -6.87
C LEU A 108 9.40 -18.80 -5.58
N LEU A 109 9.75 -19.95 -5.00
CA LEU A 109 9.18 -20.41 -3.74
C LEU A 109 9.96 -19.81 -2.55
N GLU A 110 9.24 -19.16 -1.64
CA GLU A 110 9.73 -18.79 -0.30
C GLU A 110 9.68 -19.97 0.67
N LEU A 111 8.70 -20.87 0.53
CA LEU A 111 8.47 -21.95 1.48
C LEU A 111 8.71 -23.35 0.88
N ASN A 112 9.51 -24.14 1.61
CA ASN A 112 9.81 -25.53 1.28
C ASN A 112 8.66 -26.50 1.63
N ARG A 113 7.75 -26.11 2.53
CA ARG A 113 6.59 -26.92 2.92
C ARG A 113 5.32 -26.39 2.28
N VAL A 114 4.38 -27.31 2.03
CA VAL A 114 3.04 -26.99 1.52
C VAL A 114 2.18 -26.47 2.68
N PRO A 115 1.54 -25.31 2.55
CA PRO A 115 0.61 -24.79 3.54
C PRO A 115 -0.62 -25.69 3.66
N ILE A 116 -1.10 -25.89 4.88
CA ILE A 116 -2.24 -26.78 5.20
C ILE A 116 -3.52 -26.44 4.41
N LEU A 117 -3.70 -25.18 4.01
CA LEU A 117 -4.87 -24.78 3.23
C LEU A 117 -4.87 -25.39 1.82
N LEU A 118 -3.69 -25.63 1.23
CA LEU A 118 -3.56 -26.31 -0.06
C LEU A 118 -3.80 -27.82 0.05
N GLU A 119 -3.84 -28.38 1.27
CA GLU A 119 -4.20 -29.79 1.50
C GLU A 119 -5.72 -29.99 1.58
N LEU A 120 -6.51 -28.91 1.63
CA LEU A 120 -7.97 -29.02 1.68
C LEU A 120 -8.50 -29.49 0.31
N PRO A 121 -9.31 -30.57 0.25
CA PRO A 121 -9.69 -31.23 -0.99
C PRO A 121 -10.59 -30.42 -1.92
N TYR A 122 -11.11 -29.28 -1.44
CA TYR A 122 -11.98 -28.37 -2.18
C TYR A 122 -11.33 -27.00 -2.43
N TRP A 123 -10.09 -26.78 -1.96
CA TRP A 123 -9.47 -25.45 -1.97
C TRP A 123 -9.36 -24.90 -3.38
N ASP A 124 -8.93 -25.72 -4.33
CA ASP A 124 -8.82 -25.41 -5.76
C ASP A 124 -10.16 -25.06 -6.43
N SER A 125 -11.26 -25.51 -5.86
CA SER A 125 -12.63 -25.35 -6.38
C SER A 125 -13.28 -24.04 -5.91
N LEU A 126 -12.66 -23.31 -4.98
CA LEU A 126 -13.15 -22.03 -4.49
C LEU A 126 -12.89 -20.91 -5.51
N LEU A 127 -13.94 -20.13 -5.82
CA LEU A 127 -13.85 -18.95 -6.70
C LEU A 127 -12.94 -17.85 -6.13
N ILE A 128 -12.93 -17.69 -4.80
CA ILE A 128 -12.15 -16.70 -4.07
C ILE A 128 -11.46 -17.42 -2.92
N GLN A 129 -10.14 -17.32 -2.83
CA GLN A 129 -9.33 -18.03 -1.83
C GLN A 129 -8.45 -17.09 -1.02
N HIS A 130 -8.02 -16.00 -1.67
CA HIS A 130 -7.15 -14.97 -1.12
C HIS A 130 -7.78 -13.61 -1.34
N LEU A 131 -7.97 -12.88 -0.25
CA LEU A 131 -8.36 -11.49 -0.26
C LEU A 131 -7.21 -10.67 0.34
N GLY A 132 -6.83 -9.61 -0.36
CA GLY A 132 -5.89 -8.63 0.17
C GLY A 132 -6.50 -7.96 1.40
N ASP A 133 -5.70 -7.84 2.46
CA ASP A 133 -6.05 -7.02 3.62
C ASP A 133 -5.91 -5.53 3.25
N ALA A 134 -6.92 -5.01 2.56
CA ALA A 134 -6.97 -3.64 2.06
C ALA A 134 -6.69 -2.64 3.19
N MET A 135 -7.35 -2.82 4.33
CA MET A 135 -7.20 -1.96 5.51
C MET A 135 -5.73 -1.74 5.93
N HIS A 136 -4.91 -2.79 5.97
CA HIS A 136 -3.49 -2.64 6.27
C HIS A 136 -2.68 -2.08 5.10
N GLN A 137 -2.95 -2.51 3.86
CA GLN A 137 -2.21 -2.03 2.68
C GLN A 137 -2.42 -0.53 2.45
N GLU A 138 -3.67 -0.13 2.51
CA GLU A 138 -4.20 1.19 2.19
C GLU A 138 -3.85 2.17 3.34
N GLY A 139 -3.89 1.71 4.60
CA GLY A 139 -3.36 2.45 5.75
C GLY A 139 -1.85 2.70 5.65
N ASN A 140 -1.07 1.72 5.18
CA ASN A 140 0.37 1.89 4.94
C ASN A 140 0.66 2.90 3.82
N VAL A 141 -0.12 2.89 2.73
CA VAL A 141 0.01 3.86 1.64
C VAL A 141 -0.24 5.27 2.15
N VAL A 142 -1.37 5.49 2.83
CA VAL A 142 -1.74 6.79 3.42
C VAL A 142 -0.66 7.30 4.37
N LYS A 143 -0.16 6.43 5.24
CA LYS A 143 0.90 6.76 6.20
C LYS A 143 2.16 7.23 5.51
N ASN A 144 2.62 6.47 4.51
CA ASN A 144 3.81 6.82 3.77
C ASN A 144 3.61 8.15 3.03
N LEU A 145 2.45 8.36 2.39
CA LEU A 145 2.12 9.63 1.73
C LEU A 145 2.21 10.81 2.71
N ILE A 146 1.53 10.72 3.87
CA ILE A 146 1.55 11.80 4.86
C ILE A 146 2.99 12.07 5.35
N GLN A 147 3.80 11.03 5.56
CA GLN A 147 5.20 11.22 5.96
C GLN A 147 6.04 11.97 4.91
N HIS A 148 5.82 11.70 3.62
CA HIS A 148 6.51 12.39 2.53
C HIS A 148 6.10 13.87 2.48
N ILE A 149 4.79 14.17 2.47
CA ILE A 149 4.32 15.55 2.40
C ILE A 149 4.61 16.35 3.67
N TRP A 150 4.81 15.69 4.83
CA TRP A 150 5.30 16.36 6.05
C TRP A 150 6.81 16.63 6.05
N GLY A 151 7.56 15.99 5.14
CA GLY A 151 9.02 16.05 5.08
C GLY A 151 9.74 15.15 6.10
N LYS A 152 9.06 14.15 6.69
CA LYS A 152 9.65 13.29 7.73
C LYS A 152 10.60 12.22 7.21
N VAL A 153 10.54 11.92 5.91
CA VAL A 153 11.35 10.88 5.24
C VAL A 153 12.41 11.46 4.30
N GLU A 154 12.57 12.79 4.29
CA GLU A 154 13.51 13.57 3.44
C GLU A 154 14.96 13.47 3.91
N SER A 155 15.44 12.27 4.21
CA SER A 155 16.82 12.00 4.59
C SER A 155 17.76 12.11 3.40
N ILE A 156 19.06 12.31 3.64
CA ILE A 156 20.08 12.29 2.57
C ILE A 156 20.03 10.99 1.76
N LYS A 157 19.77 9.85 2.42
CA LYS A 157 19.62 8.54 1.77
C LYS A 157 18.46 8.51 0.79
N HIS A 158 17.35 9.15 1.13
CA HIS A 158 16.19 9.25 0.24
C HIS A 158 16.54 10.09 -0.99
N LYS A 159 17.30 11.16 -0.81
CA LYS A 159 17.75 12.07 -1.88
C LYS A 159 18.75 11.40 -2.81
N HIS A 160 19.69 10.62 -2.28
CA HIS A 160 20.58 9.79 -3.08
C HIS A 160 19.82 8.69 -3.82
N ALA A 161 18.76 8.11 -3.24
CA ALA A 161 17.91 7.16 -3.97
C ALA A 161 17.17 7.83 -5.14
N CYS A 162 16.72 9.08 -5.02
CA CYS A 162 16.18 9.84 -6.16
C CYS A 162 17.20 9.95 -7.30
N VAL A 163 18.48 10.12 -7.00
CA VAL A 163 19.57 10.11 -8.00
C VAL A 163 19.76 8.70 -8.57
N GLU A 164 19.81 7.66 -7.72
CA GLU A 164 19.96 6.25 -8.16
C GLU A 164 18.88 5.80 -9.13
N PHE A 165 17.66 6.28 -8.95
CA PHE A 165 16.51 5.96 -9.80
C PHE A 165 16.29 6.94 -10.96
N ASP A 166 17.12 7.98 -11.08
CA ASP A 166 16.94 9.07 -12.05
C ASP A 166 15.53 9.72 -11.97
N MET A 167 15.05 9.93 -10.74
CA MET A 167 13.73 10.48 -10.47
C MET A 167 13.82 11.77 -9.65
N HIS A 168 12.87 12.68 -9.84
CA HIS A 168 12.74 13.91 -9.06
C HIS A 168 14.03 14.76 -9.02
N ALA A 169 14.55 15.16 -10.18
CA ALA A 169 15.80 15.92 -10.30
C ALA A 169 15.87 17.19 -9.41
N HIS A 170 14.74 17.87 -9.19
CA HIS A 170 14.64 19.02 -8.30
C HIS A 170 14.98 18.69 -6.82
N ALA A 171 14.86 17.42 -6.43
CA ALA A 171 15.14 16.93 -5.09
C ALA A 171 16.57 16.41 -4.93
N TRP A 172 17.39 16.40 -5.98
CA TRP A 172 18.75 15.85 -5.89
C TRP A 172 19.66 16.69 -4.99
N PRO A 173 20.54 16.07 -4.19
CA PRO A 173 21.50 16.81 -3.39
C PRO A 173 22.54 17.49 -4.29
N PHE A 174 23.04 18.65 -3.86
CA PHE A 174 24.04 19.41 -4.60
C PHE A 174 25.12 19.95 -3.68
N THR A 175 26.34 20.10 -4.21
CA THR A 175 27.46 20.67 -3.45
C THR A 175 27.41 22.19 -3.50
N ARG A 176 27.39 22.84 -2.34
CA ARG A 176 27.51 24.30 -2.24
C ARG A 176 28.94 24.75 -2.56
N SER A 177 29.13 26.05 -2.80
CA SER A 177 30.44 26.66 -3.04
C SER A 177 31.46 26.43 -1.92
N ASN A 178 31.00 26.12 -0.71
CA ASN A 178 31.83 25.79 0.45
C ASN A 178 32.20 24.29 0.56
N GLY A 179 31.87 23.47 -0.44
CA GLY A 179 32.14 22.03 -0.45
C GLY A 179 31.18 21.19 0.38
N VAL A 180 30.20 21.79 1.07
CA VAL A 180 29.21 21.05 1.86
C VAL A 180 28.04 20.62 0.97
N GLU A 181 27.66 19.35 1.07
CA GLU A 181 26.48 18.80 0.41
C GLU A 181 25.21 19.37 1.04
N ALA A 182 24.32 19.92 0.21
CA ALA A 182 23.06 20.49 0.62
C ALA A 182 21.90 19.69 0.02
N ILE A 183 20.87 19.51 0.85
CA ILE A 183 19.63 18.83 0.47
C ILE A 183 18.59 19.91 0.16
N PRO A 184 18.07 19.99 -1.09
CA PRO A 184 16.95 20.86 -1.37
C PRO A 184 15.69 20.34 -0.67
N THR A 185 14.87 21.26 -0.18
CA THR A 185 13.50 20.96 0.24
C THR A 185 12.76 20.46 -0.98
N ALA A 186 12.22 19.23 -0.93
CA ALA A 186 11.46 18.72 -2.06
C ALA A 186 10.17 19.49 -2.26
N GLU A 187 9.73 19.57 -3.51
CA GLU A 187 8.54 20.31 -3.91
C GLU A 187 7.26 19.73 -3.31
N TRP A 188 7.21 18.43 -3.03
CA TRP A 188 6.07 17.76 -2.39
C TRP A 188 5.92 18.03 -0.89
N VAL A 189 6.91 18.66 -0.25
CA VAL A 189 6.84 18.95 1.19
C VAL A 189 5.99 20.19 1.42
N LEU A 190 4.88 20.00 2.15
CA LEU A 190 3.96 21.09 2.48
C LEU A 190 4.63 22.16 3.33
N SER A 191 4.30 23.42 3.06
CA SER A 191 4.71 24.52 3.93
C SER A 191 3.99 24.45 5.28
N SER A 192 4.46 25.18 6.29
CA SER A 192 3.75 25.29 7.57
C SER A 192 2.33 25.88 7.42
N HIS A 193 2.06 26.65 6.37
CA HIS A 193 0.71 27.12 6.08
C HIS A 193 -0.15 26.00 5.50
N ASP A 194 0.36 25.26 4.52
CA ASP A 194 -0.38 24.19 3.85
C ASP A 194 -0.64 23.01 4.77
N LYS A 195 0.27 22.72 5.72
CA LYS A 195 0.04 21.74 6.79
C LYS A 195 -1.18 22.09 7.65
N ARG A 196 -1.38 23.37 7.95
CA ARG A 196 -2.55 23.85 8.72
C ARG A 196 -3.82 23.67 7.94
N LEU A 197 -3.81 24.12 6.68
CA LEU A 197 -4.95 23.96 5.78
C LEU A 197 -5.30 22.48 5.58
N PHE A 198 -4.29 21.63 5.40
CA PHE A 198 -4.47 20.18 5.30
C PHE A 198 -5.15 19.63 6.56
N CYS A 199 -4.64 19.95 7.75
CA CYS A 199 -5.23 19.52 9.01
C CYS A 199 -6.68 19.99 9.17
N GLU A 200 -6.96 21.26 8.88
CA GLU A 200 -8.30 21.85 8.97
C GLU A 200 -9.30 21.14 8.05
N ARG A 201 -8.89 20.84 6.81
CA ARG A 201 -9.73 20.12 5.84
C ARG A 201 -10.00 18.69 6.27
N ILE A 202 -8.98 17.96 6.71
CA ILE A 202 -9.14 16.60 7.22
C ILE A 202 -10.07 16.56 8.44
N GLN A 203 -9.99 17.57 9.32
CA GLN A 203 -10.90 17.69 10.47
C GLN A 203 -12.37 17.93 10.07
N GLN A 204 -12.63 18.45 8.88
CA GLN A 204 -13.99 18.74 8.38
C GLN A 204 -14.65 17.53 7.69
N ILE A 205 -13.91 16.44 7.43
CA ILE A 205 -14.45 15.24 6.79
C ILE A 205 -15.69 14.74 7.54
N LYS A 206 -16.74 14.44 6.78
CA LYS A 206 -17.97 13.81 7.26
C LYS A 206 -18.01 12.38 6.73
N CYS A 207 -17.81 11.41 7.61
CA CYS A 207 -18.01 10.01 7.26
C CYS A 207 -19.52 9.70 7.24
N PRO A 208 -19.99 8.81 6.33
CA PRO A 208 -21.40 8.46 6.21
C PRO A 208 -22.02 7.91 7.50
N THR A 209 -21.20 7.27 8.34
CA THR A 209 -21.62 6.71 9.63
C THR A 209 -21.52 7.71 10.78
N GLY A 210 -21.04 8.94 10.54
CA GLY A 210 -20.86 9.99 11.55
C GLY A 210 -19.68 9.79 12.51
N TYR A 211 -19.06 8.60 12.52
CA TYR A 211 -17.88 8.31 13.34
C TYR A 211 -16.62 8.67 12.55
N ALA A 212 -15.86 9.65 13.04
CA ALA A 212 -14.52 10.04 12.54
C ALA A 212 -13.73 10.84 13.59
N SER A 213 -14.17 10.83 14.85
CA SER A 213 -13.63 11.68 15.92
C SER A 213 -12.13 11.48 16.10
N ASN A 214 -11.65 10.24 15.97
CA ASN A 214 -10.24 9.92 16.12
C ASN A 214 -9.37 10.49 15.00
N ILE A 215 -9.87 10.54 13.75
CA ILE A 215 -9.19 11.26 12.66
C ILE A 215 -9.08 12.73 13.03
N ARG A 216 -10.19 13.37 13.41
CA ARG A 216 -10.20 14.81 13.72
C ARG A 216 -9.20 15.15 14.82
N ILE A 217 -9.17 14.34 15.89
CA ILE A 217 -8.22 14.50 17.01
C ILE A 217 -6.78 14.30 16.54
N ALA A 218 -6.51 13.31 15.69
CA ALA A 218 -5.16 13.01 15.22
C ALA A 218 -4.54 14.14 14.38
N PHE A 219 -5.36 14.94 13.70
CA PHE A 219 -4.95 16.10 12.92
C PHE A 219 -5.11 17.43 13.66
N THR A 220 -5.39 17.44 14.97
CA THR A 220 -5.50 18.68 15.78
C THR A 220 -4.13 19.27 16.15
N HIS A 221 -3.09 18.44 16.25
CA HIS A 221 -1.75 18.88 16.64
C HIS A 221 -0.71 18.42 15.61
N GLU A 222 -0.31 19.32 14.71
CA GLU A 222 0.61 19.06 13.58
C GLU A 222 1.91 18.36 13.99
N ASP A 223 2.44 18.69 15.18
CA ASP A 223 3.78 18.26 15.62
C ASP A 223 3.82 17.00 16.47
N LYS A 224 2.68 16.51 16.98
CA LYS A 224 2.69 15.40 17.95
C LYS A 224 2.78 14.01 17.32
N GLY A 225 2.74 13.91 15.99
CA GLY A 225 2.73 12.61 15.31
C GLY A 225 1.51 11.75 15.63
N ALA A 226 0.44 12.35 16.17
CA ALA A 226 -0.79 11.64 16.55
C ALA A 226 -1.44 10.92 15.35
N TYR A 227 -1.32 11.49 14.15
CA TYR A 227 -1.72 10.85 12.90
C TYR A 227 -0.93 9.57 12.57
N LEU A 228 0.31 9.40 13.05
CA LEU A 228 1.06 8.15 12.88
C LEU A 228 0.46 7.04 13.75
N HIS A 229 0.07 7.37 14.98
CA HIS A 229 -0.61 6.41 15.88
C HIS A 229 -1.99 6.00 15.37
N LEU A 230 -2.70 6.92 14.69
CA LEU A 230 -3.92 6.62 13.95
C LEU A 230 -3.68 5.65 12.77
N LEU A 231 -2.45 5.43 12.33
CA LEU A 231 -2.15 4.55 11.20
C LEU A 231 -1.50 3.22 11.63
N GLU A 232 -1.07 3.10 12.89
CA GLU A 232 -0.28 1.95 13.38
C GLU A 232 -0.81 1.28 14.65
N GLY A 233 -1.76 1.88 15.37
CA GLY A 233 -2.16 1.42 16.71
C GLY A 233 -3.40 0.51 16.79
N PRO A 234 -3.73 -0.02 17.98
CA PRO A 234 -5.03 -0.62 18.28
C PRO A 234 -6.21 0.38 18.13
N ASN A 235 -5.91 1.67 17.95
CA ASN A 235 -6.83 2.74 17.56
C ASN A 235 -6.58 3.23 16.12
N SER A 236 -6.00 2.40 15.25
CA SER A 236 -5.72 2.79 13.86
C SER A 236 -7.00 3.17 13.10
N LEU A 237 -6.93 3.71 11.88
CA LEU A 237 -8.10 3.99 11.03
C LEU A 237 -9.06 2.80 11.04
N ALA A 238 -8.54 1.58 10.95
CA ALA A 238 -9.27 0.32 11.15
C ALA A 238 -10.19 0.26 12.39
N ASN A 239 -9.72 0.77 13.53
CA ASN A 239 -10.37 0.66 14.84
C ASN A 239 -11.04 1.97 15.29
N SER A 240 -10.68 3.08 14.66
CA SER A 240 -11.15 4.44 14.93
C SER A 240 -12.57 4.73 14.44
N PHE A 241 -13.13 3.81 13.68
CA PHE A 241 -14.50 3.85 13.17
C PHE A 241 -15.40 2.82 13.86
N SER A 242 -14.97 2.26 15.00
CA SER A 242 -15.78 1.34 15.79
C SER A 242 -16.96 2.07 16.44
N ALA A 243 -18.16 1.72 16.02
CA ALA A 243 -19.33 1.86 16.88
C ALA A 243 -19.12 0.90 18.07
N GLY A 244 -19.36 1.39 19.29
CA GLY A 244 -19.07 0.64 20.51
C GLY A 244 -19.63 -0.79 20.50
N GLY A 245 -18.78 -1.75 20.87
CA GLY A 245 -19.15 -3.13 21.19
C GLY A 245 -19.13 -4.10 20.01
N GLY A 246 -18.23 -5.08 20.09
CA GLY A 246 -18.18 -6.23 19.18
C GLY A 246 -17.46 -5.93 17.87
N PHE A 247 -16.72 -6.92 17.35
CA PHE A 247 -15.98 -6.85 16.10
C PHE A 247 -16.92 -6.52 14.93
N VAL A 248 -17.04 -5.23 14.61
CA VAL A 248 -17.73 -4.76 13.41
C VAL A 248 -16.66 -4.58 12.33
N TRP A 249 -16.88 -5.24 11.19
CA TRP A 249 -16.17 -4.92 9.96
C TRP A 249 -16.33 -3.44 9.66
N VAL A 250 -15.25 -2.68 9.81
CA VAL A 250 -15.20 -1.35 9.21
C VAL A 250 -14.98 -1.60 7.72
N SER A 251 -16.03 -1.35 6.94
CA SER A 251 -15.98 -1.29 5.48
C SER A 251 -14.72 -0.53 5.00
N PRO A 252 -14.12 -0.79 3.83
CA PRO A 252 -13.09 0.08 3.25
C PRO A 252 -13.54 1.54 3.07
N TYR A 253 -14.86 1.78 3.11
CA TYR A 253 -15.51 3.07 2.92
C TYR A 253 -14.90 4.26 3.68
N PRO A 254 -14.55 4.17 4.98
CA PRO A 254 -13.97 5.29 5.70
C PRO A 254 -12.52 5.58 5.30
N LEU A 255 -11.79 4.59 4.79
CA LEU A 255 -10.46 4.78 4.23
C LEU A 255 -10.55 5.35 2.82
N ASP A 256 -11.51 4.91 2.00
CA ASP A 256 -11.83 5.52 0.72
C ASP A 256 -12.23 7.00 0.87
N VAL A 257 -13.06 7.33 1.87
CA VAL A 257 -13.45 8.71 2.20
C VAL A 257 -12.24 9.52 2.67
N PHE A 258 -11.36 8.93 3.47
CA PHE A 258 -10.14 9.60 3.92
C PHE A 258 -9.17 9.84 2.75
N CYS A 259 -8.91 8.82 1.92
CA CYS A 259 -8.08 8.92 0.73
C CYS A 259 -8.65 9.93 -0.27
N GLY A 260 -9.97 9.93 -0.48
CA GLY A 260 -10.66 10.91 -1.30
C GLY A 260 -10.49 12.33 -0.78
N ALA A 261 -10.63 12.55 0.53
CA ALA A 261 -10.39 13.85 1.14
C ALA A 261 -8.92 14.29 1.07
N VAL A 262 -7.97 13.38 1.26
CA VAL A 262 -6.54 13.67 1.03
C VAL A 262 -6.31 14.09 -0.42
N SER A 263 -6.89 13.36 -1.38
CA SER A 263 -6.78 13.70 -2.81
C SER A 263 -7.36 15.08 -3.11
N GLU A 264 -8.58 15.37 -2.63
CA GLU A 264 -9.25 16.66 -2.83
C GLU A 264 -8.44 17.83 -2.23
N VAL A 265 -7.87 17.64 -1.04
CA VAL A 265 -7.04 18.64 -0.39
C VAL A 265 -5.74 18.87 -1.18
N LEU A 266 -5.09 17.79 -1.63
CA LEU A 266 -3.87 17.90 -2.43
C LEU A 266 -4.14 18.55 -3.80
N GLU A 267 -5.26 18.24 -4.44
CA GLU A 267 -5.70 18.90 -5.68
C GLU A 267 -6.00 20.39 -5.45
N GLY A 268 -6.75 20.73 -4.41
CA GLY A 268 -7.04 22.12 -4.05
C GLY A 268 -5.78 22.92 -3.71
N LEU A 269 -4.83 22.31 -3.00
CA LEU A 269 -3.51 22.89 -2.79
C LEU A 269 -2.80 23.09 -4.13
N ARG A 270 -2.75 22.09 -5.02
CA ARG A 270 -2.12 22.19 -6.34
C ARG A 270 -2.69 23.31 -7.21
N GLU A 271 -4.01 23.51 -7.19
CA GLU A 271 -4.69 24.61 -7.91
C GLU A 271 -4.32 25.98 -7.35
N THR A 272 -4.28 26.12 -6.02
CA THR A 272 -3.88 27.35 -5.33
C THR A 272 -2.41 27.67 -5.62
N THR A 273 -1.57 26.63 -5.67
CA THR A 273 -0.12 26.78 -5.83
C THR A 273 0.31 27.09 -7.27
N ARG A 274 -0.50 26.69 -8.27
CA ARG A 274 -0.38 27.14 -9.66
C ARG A 274 -0.49 28.65 -9.82
N GLN A 275 -1.14 29.35 -8.89
CA GLN A 275 -1.26 30.81 -8.89
C GLN A 275 -0.02 31.49 -8.25
N ASP A 276 0.64 30.81 -7.29
CA ASP A 276 1.81 31.32 -6.54
C ASP A 276 3.18 30.81 -7.07
N GLY A 277 3.18 29.99 -8.11
CA GLY A 277 4.41 29.54 -8.79
C GLY A 277 5.20 28.43 -8.09
N ARG A 278 4.64 27.77 -7.07
CA ARG A 278 5.19 26.51 -6.51
C ARG A 278 4.37 25.34 -7.07
N LEU A 279 5.02 24.29 -7.56
CA LEU A 279 4.32 23.11 -8.08
C LEU A 279 4.47 21.99 -7.05
N TYR A 280 3.40 21.68 -6.31
CA TYR A 280 3.34 20.38 -5.63
C TYR A 280 3.08 19.32 -6.71
N CYS A 281 4.04 18.43 -6.93
CA CYS A 281 3.90 17.26 -7.81
C CYS A 281 2.96 16.22 -7.19
#